data_AF-A0A2P8QZW3-F1
#
_entry.id   AF-A0A2P8QZW3-F1
#
_cell.length_a   1.000
_cell.length_b   1.000
_cell.length_c   1.000
_cell.angle_alpha   90.00
_cell.angle_beta   90.00
_cell.angle_gamma   90.00
#
_symmetry.space_group_name_H-M   'P 1'
#
loop_
_entity.id
_entity.type
_entity.pdbx_description
1 polymer ?
#
loop_
_entity_poly.entity_id
_entity_poly.type
_entity_poly.pdbx_seq_one_letter_code
_entity_poly.pdbx_strand_id
1 'polypeptide(L)'
;MLKKITLFTGIILLCINLNAIDKKDADNFGMFALSNVVDTLDRDLMGEWYLYNFNSNKYRQVKNDEFEFHDTVQEGYKQFIKLVNLNKDKIKNTEYKTTLKIEFNEYDFKNEGFPLDLIAENSYIPFYGSDKPTCNYAQSELSFDNANTSKNFLPIKKEDASKFVKSRKSNYSGEINRSLLAVITYTINSIDLKNTITNYSECVYLKVKGNIKNVDILDLNNQKIFTIENY
;
A
#
# COMPACT_ATOMS: atom_id res chain seq x y z
N MET A 1 -39.41 -12.35 -21.58
CA MET A 1 -38.85 -12.35 -20.22
C MET A 1 -37.33 -12.45 -20.34
N LEU A 2 -36.64 -11.32 -20.55
CA LEU A 2 -35.17 -11.28 -20.72
C LEU A 2 -34.50 -11.02 -19.36
N LYS A 3 -33.70 -11.97 -18.89
CA LYS A 3 -32.80 -11.78 -17.75
C LYS A 3 -31.71 -10.78 -18.15
N LYS A 4 -31.75 -9.57 -17.59
CA LYS A 4 -30.62 -8.64 -17.61
C LYS A 4 -29.55 -9.18 -16.68
N ILE A 5 -28.47 -9.69 -17.26
CA ILE A 5 -27.21 -9.97 -16.56
C ILE A 5 -26.52 -8.61 -16.41
N THR A 6 -26.52 -8.07 -15.20
CA THR A 6 -25.76 -6.88 -14.85
C THR A 6 -24.29 -7.28 -14.77
N LEU A 7 -23.52 -6.89 -15.78
CA LEU A 7 -22.08 -7.00 -15.81
C LEU A 7 -21.52 -6.06 -14.72
N PHE A 8 -20.93 -6.63 -13.67
CA PHE A 8 -20.22 -5.84 -12.64
C PHE A 8 -18.89 -5.39 -13.24
N THR A 9 -18.88 -4.21 -13.86
CA THR A 9 -17.67 -3.49 -14.23
C THR A 9 -16.90 -3.18 -12.94
N GLY A 10 -15.67 -3.70 -12.83
CA GLY A 10 -14.76 -3.38 -11.74
C GLY A 10 -14.57 -1.87 -11.64
N ILE A 11 -15.01 -1.30 -10.52
CA ILE A 11 -14.82 0.12 -10.22
C ILE A 11 -13.35 0.29 -9.83
N ILE A 12 -12.57 0.94 -10.70
CA ILE A 12 -11.26 1.48 -10.35
C ILE A 12 -11.52 2.72 -9.51
N LEU A 13 -11.46 2.58 -8.18
CA LEU A 13 -11.45 3.72 -7.26
C LEU A 13 -10.12 4.45 -7.41
N LEU A 14 -10.12 5.53 -8.20
CA LEU A 14 -9.03 6.52 -8.25
C LEU A 14 -9.08 7.35 -6.96
N CYS A 15 -8.72 6.74 -5.84
CA CYS A 15 -8.47 7.45 -4.60
C CYS A 15 -7.26 8.38 -4.84
N ILE A 16 -7.47 9.68 -4.65
CA ILE A 16 -6.40 10.68 -4.71
C ILE A 16 -5.45 10.38 -3.55
N ASN A 17 -4.31 9.77 -3.86
CA ASN A 17 -3.33 9.30 -2.90
C ASN A 17 -2.69 10.50 -2.17
N LEU A 18 -3.13 10.78 -0.95
CA LEU A 18 -2.16 11.09 0.11
C LEU A 18 -1.24 9.87 0.19
N ASN A 19 0.08 10.03 0.32
CA ASN A 19 1.02 8.89 0.34
C ASN A 19 0.51 7.81 1.30
N ALA A 20 -0.17 6.81 0.75
CA ALA A 20 -1.05 5.95 1.52
C ALA A 20 -0.19 5.06 2.44
N ILE A 21 1.04 4.80 2.04
CA ILE A 21 2.04 4.08 2.83
C ILE A 21 3.27 5.00 2.92
N ASP A 22 3.88 5.05 4.11
CA ASP A 22 5.16 5.74 4.30
C ASP A 22 6.23 5.06 3.43
N LYS A 23 7.06 5.87 2.75
CA LYS A 23 8.10 5.34 1.85
C LYS A 23 9.07 4.39 2.57
N LYS A 24 9.36 4.65 3.85
CA LYS A 24 10.20 3.79 4.68
C LYS A 24 9.54 2.44 4.93
N ASP A 25 8.22 2.40 5.12
CA ASP A 25 7.48 1.14 5.29
C ASP A 25 7.48 0.34 3.98
N ALA A 26 7.26 1.00 2.84
CA ALA A 26 7.39 0.39 1.54
C ALA A 26 8.81 -0.19 1.29
N ASP A 27 9.85 0.52 1.70
CA ASP A 27 11.23 0.03 1.59
C ASP A 27 11.48 -1.19 2.50
N ASN A 28 10.94 -1.16 3.72
CA ASN A 28 11.01 -2.30 4.64
C ASN A 28 10.29 -3.52 4.04
N PHE A 29 9.12 -3.33 3.42
CA PHE A 29 8.36 -4.40 2.77
C PHE A 29 9.19 -5.08 1.69
N GLY A 30 9.85 -4.30 0.85
CA GLY A 30 10.66 -4.87 -0.22
C GLY A 30 11.93 -5.55 0.29
N MET A 31 12.61 -4.99 1.29
CA MET A 31 13.75 -5.67 1.92
C MET A 31 13.36 -7.02 2.52
N PHE A 32 12.19 -7.10 3.16
CA PHE A 32 11.66 -8.37 3.65
C PHE A 32 11.34 -9.35 2.52
N ALA A 33 10.68 -8.88 1.46
CA ALA A 33 10.36 -9.71 0.29
C ALA A 33 11.63 -10.31 -0.33
N LEU A 34 12.68 -9.49 -0.48
CA LEU A 34 13.98 -9.92 -0.96
C LEU A 34 14.64 -10.94 -0.03
N SER A 35 14.52 -10.76 1.28
CA SER A 35 15.08 -11.71 2.26
C SER A 35 14.51 -13.12 2.15
N ASN A 36 13.28 -13.27 1.63
CA ASN A 36 12.63 -14.57 1.45
C ASN A 36 13.13 -15.34 0.22
N VAL A 37 13.74 -14.64 -0.75
CA VAL A 37 14.25 -15.24 -1.98
C VAL A 37 15.77 -15.11 -2.11
N VAL A 38 16.43 -14.54 -1.10
CA VAL A 38 17.82 -14.05 -1.22
C VAL A 38 18.81 -15.14 -1.64
N ASP A 39 18.60 -16.38 -1.16
CA ASP A 39 19.46 -17.53 -1.47
C ASP A 39 19.32 -18.02 -2.92
N THR A 40 18.26 -17.59 -3.61
CA THR A 40 17.97 -17.93 -5.02
C THR A 40 18.38 -16.84 -5.99
N LEU A 41 18.81 -15.67 -5.49
CA LEU A 41 19.23 -14.55 -6.32
C LEU A 41 20.63 -14.77 -6.88
N ASP A 42 20.87 -14.25 -8.08
CA ASP A 42 22.19 -14.23 -8.68
C ASP A 42 23.13 -13.38 -7.81
N ARG A 43 24.19 -14.02 -7.30
CA ARG A 43 25.12 -13.41 -6.35
C ARG A 43 25.88 -12.26 -6.98
N ASP A 44 26.32 -12.43 -8.22
CA ASP A 44 27.14 -11.46 -8.91
C ASP A 44 26.29 -10.24 -9.24
N LEU A 45 25.06 -10.47 -9.71
CA LEU A 45 24.09 -9.42 -9.95
C LEU A 45 23.78 -8.62 -8.68
N MET A 46 23.48 -9.29 -7.56
CA MET A 46 23.12 -8.62 -6.31
C MET A 46 24.32 -7.90 -5.69
N GLY A 47 25.52 -8.45 -5.84
CA GLY A 47 26.76 -7.80 -5.43
C GLY A 47 27.04 -6.54 -6.24
N GLU A 48 26.98 -6.61 -7.58
CA GLU A 48 27.11 -5.44 -8.45
C GLU A 48 26.05 -4.39 -8.13
N TRP A 49 24.79 -4.82 -7.97
CA TRP A 49 23.69 -3.95 -7.63
C TRP A 49 23.96 -3.16 -6.33
N TYR A 50 24.42 -3.86 -5.28
CA TYR A 50 24.77 -3.22 -4.01
C TYR A 50 25.88 -2.18 -4.20
N LEU A 51 26.92 -2.52 -4.95
CA LEU A 51 28.02 -1.60 -5.21
C LEU A 51 27.54 -0.36 -5.99
N TYR A 52 26.73 -0.55 -7.03
CA TYR A 52 26.21 0.56 -7.83
C TYR A 52 25.40 1.55 -6.98
N ASN A 53 24.54 1.06 -6.08
CA ASN A 53 23.60 1.90 -5.33
C ASN A 53 24.15 2.42 -3.99
N PHE A 54 24.90 1.60 -3.25
CA PHE A 54 25.40 1.94 -1.91
C PHE A 54 26.90 2.24 -1.85
N ASN A 55 27.69 1.81 -2.85
CA ASN A 55 29.13 2.06 -2.89
C ASN A 55 29.60 2.50 -4.29
N SER A 56 28.90 3.48 -4.86
CA SER A 56 29.09 3.90 -6.27
C SER A 56 30.51 4.38 -6.57
N ASN A 57 31.23 4.88 -5.57
CA ASN A 57 32.65 5.24 -5.69
C ASN A 57 33.51 4.02 -5.96
N LYS A 58 33.41 2.97 -5.13
CA LYS A 58 34.17 1.73 -5.32
C LYS A 58 33.78 1.07 -6.64
N TYR A 59 32.48 1.00 -6.96
CA TYR A 59 32.00 0.48 -8.25
C TYR A 59 32.71 1.15 -9.44
N ARG A 60 32.72 2.50 -9.48
CA ARG A 60 33.36 3.25 -10.56
C ARG A 60 34.87 3.00 -10.69
N GLN A 61 35.56 2.75 -9.57
CA GLN A 61 36.99 2.47 -9.55
C GLN A 61 37.30 1.10 -10.14
N VAL A 62 36.50 0.08 -9.80
CA VAL A 62 36.84 -1.32 -10.10
C VAL A 62 36.16 -1.88 -11.35
N LYS A 63 35.09 -1.26 -11.86
CA LYS A 63 34.24 -1.84 -12.93
C LYS A 63 34.94 -2.22 -14.25
N ASN A 64 36.15 -1.72 -14.50
CA ASN A 64 36.92 -1.99 -15.72
C ASN A 64 38.12 -2.95 -15.47
N ASP A 65 38.32 -3.41 -14.23
CA ASP A 65 39.32 -4.41 -13.85
C ASP A 65 38.56 -5.70 -13.50
N GLU A 66 38.58 -6.70 -14.39
CA GLU A 66 37.75 -7.91 -14.24
C GLU A 66 38.07 -8.71 -12.97
N PHE A 67 39.31 -8.67 -12.49
CA PHE A 67 39.72 -9.40 -11.29
C PHE A 67 39.33 -8.63 -10.03
N GLU A 68 39.63 -7.34 -9.96
CA GLU A 68 39.24 -6.51 -8.80
C GLU A 68 37.70 -6.37 -8.72
N PHE A 69 37.02 -6.32 -9.87
CA PHE A 69 35.58 -6.27 -9.94
C PHE A 69 34.93 -7.53 -9.36
N HIS A 70 35.39 -8.72 -9.77
CA HIS A 70 34.85 -9.98 -9.28
C HIS A 70 34.92 -10.09 -7.74
N ASP A 71 36.09 -9.81 -7.15
CA ASP A 71 36.27 -9.86 -5.70
C ASP A 71 35.40 -8.83 -4.98
N THR A 72 35.32 -7.62 -5.53
CA THR A 72 34.49 -6.54 -4.96
C THR A 72 33.00 -6.89 -5.01
N VAL A 73 32.55 -7.55 -6.09
CA VAL A 73 31.18 -8.03 -6.25
C VAL A 73 30.83 -9.08 -5.19
N GLN A 74 31.72 -10.05 -4.93
CA GLN A 74 31.50 -11.04 -3.87
C GLN A 74 31.36 -10.38 -2.49
N GLU A 75 32.14 -9.34 -2.20
CA GLU A 75 32.01 -8.58 -0.96
C GLU A 75 30.70 -7.77 -0.93
N GLY A 76 30.34 -7.13 -2.05
CA GLY A 76 29.05 -6.45 -2.22
C GLY A 76 27.87 -7.36 -1.91
N TYR A 77 27.90 -8.61 -2.36
CA TYR A 77 26.85 -9.59 -2.09
C TYR A 77 26.71 -9.89 -0.59
N LYS A 78 27.82 -10.03 0.15
CA LYS A 78 27.76 -10.22 1.61
C LYS A 78 27.10 -9.04 2.31
N GLN A 79 27.40 -7.82 1.86
CA GLN A 79 26.79 -6.61 2.43
C GLN A 79 25.30 -6.51 2.06
N PHE A 80 24.92 -6.90 0.85
CA PHE A 80 23.51 -7.02 0.44
C PHE A 80 22.74 -7.99 1.33
N ILE A 81 23.28 -9.20 1.54
CA ILE A 81 22.70 -10.22 2.42
C ILE A 81 22.49 -9.66 3.84
N LYS A 82 23.49 -8.96 4.36
CA LYS A 82 23.40 -8.30 5.67
C LYS A 82 22.27 -7.26 5.69
N LEU A 83 22.16 -6.44 4.65
CA LEU A 83 21.13 -5.41 4.54
C LEU A 83 19.70 -6.00 4.53
N VAL A 84 19.46 -7.03 3.73
CA VAL A 84 18.11 -7.64 3.66
C VAL A 84 17.75 -8.40 4.94
N ASN A 85 18.72 -9.08 5.55
CA ASN A 85 18.47 -9.85 6.78
C ASN A 85 18.17 -8.97 8.00
N LEU A 86 18.67 -7.73 8.06
CA LEU A 86 18.35 -6.79 9.14
C LEU A 86 16.85 -6.42 9.22
N ASN A 87 16.08 -6.70 8.18
CA ASN A 87 14.67 -6.34 8.09
C ASN A 87 13.71 -7.54 8.16
N LYS A 88 14.24 -8.76 8.26
CA LYS A 88 13.46 -10.01 8.24
C LYS A 88 12.43 -10.12 9.37
N ASP A 89 12.76 -9.60 10.55
CA ASP A 89 11.90 -9.76 11.74
C ASP A 89 10.99 -8.55 12.02
N LYS A 90 11.08 -7.47 11.25
CA LYS A 90 10.40 -6.19 11.57
C LYS A 90 8.94 -6.13 11.16
N ILE A 91 8.49 -7.00 10.25
CA ILE A 91 7.18 -6.86 9.63
C ILE A 91 6.10 -7.64 10.37
N LYS A 92 6.44 -8.81 10.90
CA LYS A 92 5.46 -9.70 11.52
C LYS A 92 4.96 -9.08 12.82
N ASN A 93 3.64 -8.93 12.94
CA ASN A 93 2.94 -8.30 14.08
C ASN A 93 3.09 -6.79 14.23
N THR A 94 3.73 -6.10 13.28
CA THR A 94 3.75 -4.64 13.25
C THR A 94 2.41 -4.12 12.73
N GLU A 95 1.87 -3.12 13.42
CA GLU A 95 0.69 -2.39 12.96
C GLU A 95 1.12 -1.23 12.06
N TYR A 96 0.48 -1.16 10.91
CA TYR A 96 0.66 -0.11 9.93
C TYR A 96 -0.63 0.69 9.81
N LYS A 97 -0.50 1.94 9.35
CA LYS A 97 -1.64 2.82 9.09
C LYS A 97 -1.55 3.37 7.69
N THR A 98 -2.69 3.38 7.01
CA THR A 98 -2.86 4.05 5.72
C THR A 98 -4.05 4.97 5.78
N THR A 99 -3.92 6.16 5.21
CA THR A 99 -5.00 7.15 5.15
C THR A 99 -5.49 7.28 3.72
N LEU A 100 -6.77 7.03 3.51
CA LEU A 100 -7.45 7.18 2.22
C LEU A 100 -8.45 8.33 2.29
N LYS A 101 -8.57 9.07 1.18
CA LYS A 101 -9.73 9.92 0.95
C LYS A 101 -10.87 9.03 0.44
N ILE A 102 -12.02 9.10 1.09
CA ILE A 102 -13.22 8.31 0.74
C ILE A 102 -14.42 9.25 0.58
N GLU A 103 -15.54 8.71 0.09
CA GLU A 103 -16.80 9.45 0.00
C GLU A 103 -17.96 8.68 0.64
N PHE A 104 -18.94 9.42 1.14
CA PHE A 104 -20.21 8.85 1.60
C PHE A 104 -21.34 9.10 0.60
N ASN A 105 -22.11 8.04 0.33
CA ASN A 105 -23.18 8.02 -0.65
C ASN A 105 -24.49 8.61 -0.12
N GLU A 106 -25.57 8.50 -0.88
CA GLU A 106 -26.90 8.91 -0.42
C GLU A 106 -27.32 8.19 0.86
N TYR A 107 -28.17 8.85 1.66
CA TYR A 107 -28.61 8.30 2.93
C TYR A 107 -29.49 7.07 2.70
N ASP A 108 -29.12 5.95 3.29
CA ASP A 108 -29.93 4.75 3.34
C ASP A 108 -30.93 4.87 4.50
N PHE A 109 -32.16 5.24 4.17
CA PHE A 109 -33.24 5.37 5.15
C PHE A 109 -33.64 4.04 5.80
N LYS A 110 -33.38 2.90 5.16
CA LYS A 110 -33.73 1.59 5.69
C LYS A 110 -32.71 1.13 6.74
N ASN A 111 -31.42 1.37 6.48
CA ASN A 111 -30.33 0.93 7.34
C ASN A 111 -29.78 2.05 8.25
N GLU A 112 -30.37 3.24 8.20
CA GLU A 112 -30.03 4.43 9.01
C GLU A 112 -28.55 4.83 8.95
N GLY A 113 -28.08 5.23 7.77
CA GLY A 113 -26.71 5.72 7.63
C GLY A 113 -26.31 6.00 6.19
N PHE A 114 -25.01 6.17 5.97
CA PHE A 114 -24.45 6.41 4.65
C PHE A 114 -23.57 5.24 4.22
N PRO A 115 -23.82 4.59 3.07
CA PRO A 115 -22.84 3.73 2.45
C PRO A 115 -21.55 4.49 2.14
N LEU A 116 -20.40 3.84 2.28
CA LEU A 116 -19.08 4.44 2.06
C LEU A 116 -18.39 3.82 0.85
N ASP A 117 -17.78 4.65 0.03
CA ASP A 117 -16.87 4.21 -1.03
C ASP A 117 -15.48 3.98 -0.41
N LEU A 118 -15.33 2.82 0.24
CA LEU A 118 -14.12 2.34 0.91
C LEU A 118 -13.60 1.07 0.19
N ILE A 119 -12.60 0.41 0.76
CA ILE A 119 -11.98 -0.83 0.24
C ILE A 119 -13.04 -1.91 0.03
N ALA A 120 -13.04 -2.52 -1.15
CA ALA A 120 -13.85 -3.67 -1.49
C ALA A 120 -12.99 -4.93 -1.67
N GLU A 121 -13.64 -6.09 -1.73
CA GLU A 121 -12.99 -7.33 -2.17
C GLU A 121 -12.26 -7.09 -3.51
N ASN A 122 -11.02 -7.59 -3.62
CA ASN A 122 -10.14 -7.41 -4.79
C ASN A 122 -9.68 -5.96 -5.07
N SER A 123 -9.96 -5.00 -4.20
CA SER A 123 -9.35 -3.67 -4.28
C SER A 123 -7.91 -3.71 -3.80
N TYR A 124 -7.09 -2.80 -4.34
CA TYR A 124 -5.73 -2.59 -3.85
C TYR A 124 -5.40 -1.10 -3.79
N ILE A 125 -4.49 -0.76 -2.89
CA ILE A 125 -3.90 0.57 -2.73
C ILE A 125 -2.52 0.55 -3.39
N PRO A 126 -2.28 1.37 -4.43
CA PRO A 126 -0.96 1.47 -5.03
C PRO A 126 -0.01 2.22 -4.08
N PHE A 127 1.24 1.75 -3.98
CA PHE A 127 2.27 2.43 -3.20
C PHE A 127 3.65 2.39 -3.86
N TYR A 128 4.55 3.23 -3.34
CA TYR A 128 5.91 3.46 -3.84
C TYR A 128 6.87 3.65 -2.66
N GLY A 129 8.08 3.11 -2.76
CA GLY A 129 9.18 3.31 -1.81
C GLY A 129 10.04 4.54 -2.12
N SER A 130 11.04 4.78 -1.25
CA SER A 130 12.00 5.87 -1.40
C SER A 130 13.23 5.44 -2.18
N ASP A 131 13.72 4.23 -1.93
CA ASP A 131 15.06 3.82 -2.32
C ASP A 131 15.08 2.50 -3.10
N LYS A 132 16.07 2.35 -3.97
CA LYS A 132 16.29 1.13 -4.74
C LYS A 132 16.94 0.10 -3.82
N PRO A 133 16.26 -1.04 -3.62
CA PRO A 133 16.83 -2.32 -4.03
C PRO A 133 16.62 -2.70 -5.48
N THR A 134 15.54 -2.23 -6.11
CA THR A 134 15.20 -2.60 -7.50
C THR A 134 14.06 -1.73 -8.01
N CYS A 135 14.29 -0.42 -8.12
CA CYS A 135 13.35 0.64 -8.57
C CYS A 135 12.15 1.01 -7.67
N ASN A 136 12.39 1.51 -6.46
CA ASN A 136 11.41 2.27 -5.68
C ASN A 136 10.06 1.55 -5.45
N TYR A 137 10.00 0.24 -5.65
CA TYR A 137 8.77 -0.57 -5.59
C TYR A 137 7.60 0.03 -6.38
N ALA A 138 7.89 0.65 -7.53
CA ALA A 138 6.89 1.39 -8.29
C ALA A 138 5.74 0.46 -8.70
N GLN A 139 4.48 0.90 -8.57
CA GLN A 139 3.28 0.10 -8.86
C GLN A 139 3.08 -1.13 -7.94
N SER A 140 3.62 -1.11 -6.72
CA SER A 140 3.30 -2.14 -5.73
C SER A 140 1.85 -2.02 -5.24
N GLU A 141 1.28 -3.14 -4.83
CA GLU A 141 -0.14 -3.27 -4.52
C GLU A 141 -0.30 -3.73 -3.06
N LEU A 142 -1.04 -2.96 -2.25
CA LEU A 142 -1.52 -3.40 -0.94
C LEU A 142 -2.99 -3.80 -1.04
N SER A 143 -3.28 -5.07 -0.75
CA SER A 143 -4.63 -5.62 -0.69
C SER A 143 -4.93 -6.19 0.70
N PHE A 144 -6.20 -6.37 1.03
CA PHE A 144 -6.61 -6.87 2.34
C PHE A 144 -7.43 -8.15 2.23
N ASP A 145 -7.04 -9.19 2.98
CA ASP A 145 -7.70 -10.51 2.91
C ASP A 145 -9.10 -10.49 3.55
N ASN A 146 -9.36 -9.58 4.49
CA ASN A 146 -10.66 -9.38 5.13
C ASN A 146 -11.41 -8.13 4.60
N ALA A 147 -11.07 -7.67 3.39
CA ALA A 147 -11.85 -6.61 2.74
C ALA A 147 -13.33 -7.02 2.62
N ASN A 148 -14.28 -6.24 3.16
CA ASN A 148 -15.70 -6.59 3.14
C ASN A 148 -16.58 -5.35 2.94
N THR A 149 -17.21 -5.28 1.77
CA THR A 149 -18.09 -4.16 1.39
C THR A 149 -19.31 -4.01 2.29
N SER A 150 -19.77 -5.08 2.96
CA SER A 150 -20.91 -5.00 3.87
C SER A 150 -20.62 -4.16 5.12
N LYS A 151 -19.34 -3.93 5.44
CA LYS A 151 -18.90 -3.09 6.56
C LYS A 151 -18.66 -1.63 6.16
N ASN A 152 -18.71 -1.31 4.87
CA ASN A 152 -18.49 0.04 4.35
C ASN A 152 -19.73 0.92 4.55
N PHE A 153 -20.03 1.22 5.81
CA PHE A 153 -21.21 1.95 6.19
C PHE A 153 -20.91 2.86 7.39
N LEU A 154 -21.36 4.11 7.29
CA LEU A 154 -21.34 5.07 8.39
C LEU A 154 -22.73 5.11 9.03
N PRO A 155 -22.93 4.40 10.16
CA PRO A 155 -24.21 4.44 10.86
C PRO A 155 -24.44 5.82 11.46
N ILE A 156 -25.56 6.45 11.11
CA ILE A 156 -25.94 7.76 11.64
C ILE A 156 -27.45 7.94 11.54
N LYS A 157 -28.08 8.28 12.67
CA LYS A 157 -29.53 8.47 12.74
C LYS A 157 -29.97 9.65 11.88
N LYS A 158 -31.22 9.59 11.39
CA LYS A 158 -31.80 10.56 10.46
C LYS A 158 -31.64 12.01 10.91
N GLU A 159 -31.87 12.29 12.19
CA GLU A 159 -31.80 13.65 12.75
C GLU A 159 -30.38 14.22 12.66
N ASP A 160 -29.37 13.40 12.96
CA ASP A 160 -27.98 13.81 12.94
C ASP A 160 -27.41 13.77 11.52
N ALA A 161 -27.85 12.83 10.67
CA ALA A 161 -27.54 12.80 9.25
C ALA A 161 -28.00 14.09 8.54
N SER A 162 -29.18 14.60 8.90
CA SER A 162 -29.69 15.88 8.39
C SER A 162 -28.77 17.04 8.74
N LYS A 163 -28.29 17.12 9.99
CA LYS A 163 -27.33 18.15 10.42
C LYS A 163 -25.98 17.98 9.70
N PHE A 164 -25.52 16.73 9.60
CA PHE A 164 -24.25 16.34 8.98
C PHE A 164 -24.18 16.70 7.49
N VAL A 165 -25.30 16.53 6.76
CA VAL A 165 -25.43 16.93 5.36
C VAL A 165 -25.52 18.45 5.23
N LYS A 166 -26.33 19.10 6.07
CA LYS A 166 -26.49 20.58 6.04
C LYS A 166 -25.17 21.30 6.29
N SER A 167 -24.35 20.84 7.24
CA SER A 167 -23.06 21.46 7.53
C SER A 167 -22.04 21.32 6.38
N ARG A 168 -22.26 20.37 5.47
CA ARG A 168 -21.40 20.11 4.30
C ARG A 168 -21.97 20.65 2.99
N LYS A 169 -23.16 21.26 3.03
CA LYS A 169 -23.81 21.80 1.86
C LYS A 169 -23.24 23.18 1.54
N SER A 170 -22.79 23.38 0.31
CA SER A 170 -22.39 24.68 -0.22
C SER A 170 -23.59 25.61 -0.28
N ASN A 171 -23.47 26.81 0.31
CA ASN A 171 -24.50 27.85 0.22
C ASN A 171 -24.67 28.38 -1.21
N TYR A 172 -23.64 28.25 -2.06
CA TYR A 172 -23.64 28.80 -3.42
C TYR A 172 -24.14 27.78 -4.46
N SER A 173 -23.53 26.59 -4.50
CA SER A 173 -23.89 25.55 -5.49
C SER A 173 -25.00 24.62 -5.02
N GLY A 174 -25.27 24.56 -3.72
CA GLY A 174 -26.18 23.58 -3.13
C GLY A 174 -25.62 22.15 -3.09
N GLU A 175 -24.40 21.94 -3.58
CA GLU A 175 -23.74 20.63 -3.56
C GLU A 175 -23.30 20.27 -2.15
N ILE A 176 -23.32 18.97 -1.85
CA ILE A 176 -22.90 18.44 -0.55
C ILE A 176 -21.46 17.94 -0.73
N ASN A 177 -20.53 18.46 0.07
CA ASN A 177 -19.19 17.88 0.15
C ASN A 177 -19.30 16.49 0.80
N ARG A 178 -19.07 15.44 0.01
CA ARG A 178 -19.18 14.05 0.47
C ARG A 178 -17.86 13.43 0.90
N SER A 179 -16.76 14.17 0.79
CA SER A 179 -15.44 13.66 1.11
C SER A 179 -15.23 13.49 2.62
N LEU A 180 -14.60 12.37 2.99
CA LEU A 180 -14.13 12.01 4.32
C LEU A 180 -12.71 11.44 4.23
N LEU A 181 -12.10 11.18 5.38
CA LEU A 181 -10.84 10.42 5.48
C LEU A 181 -11.10 9.08 6.18
N ALA A 182 -10.43 8.04 5.73
CA ALA A 182 -10.42 6.72 6.37
C ALA A 182 -8.98 6.39 6.78
N VAL A 183 -8.73 6.24 8.07
CA VAL A 183 -7.45 5.72 8.60
C VAL A 183 -7.63 4.25 8.87
N ILE A 184 -7.00 3.42 8.04
CA ILE A 184 -7.06 1.97 8.11
C ILE A 184 -5.85 1.49 8.90
N THR A 185 -6.08 0.84 10.03
CA THR A 185 -5.05 0.17 10.82
C THR A 185 -5.01 -1.30 10.44
N TYR A 186 -3.83 -1.83 10.10
CA TYR A 186 -3.71 -3.19 9.59
C TYR A 186 -2.39 -3.85 9.98
N THR A 187 -2.33 -5.16 9.83
CA THR A 187 -1.10 -5.96 9.93
C THR A 187 -0.79 -6.61 8.59
N ILE A 188 0.48 -6.94 8.33
CA ILE A 188 0.88 -7.64 7.11
C ILE A 188 0.84 -9.16 7.32
N ASN A 189 0.18 -9.87 6.41
CA ASN A 189 0.11 -11.32 6.37
C ASN A 189 1.20 -11.90 5.45
N SER A 190 1.31 -11.36 4.23
CA SER A 190 2.31 -11.79 3.24
C SER A 190 2.81 -10.63 2.39
N ILE A 191 4.02 -10.80 1.87
CA ILE A 191 4.63 -9.91 0.87
C ILE A 191 5.30 -10.80 -0.17
N ASP A 192 4.84 -10.70 -1.40
CA ASP A 192 5.31 -11.48 -2.52
C ASP A 192 5.95 -10.58 -3.58
N LEU A 193 7.02 -11.05 -4.22
CA LEU A 193 7.59 -10.42 -5.41
C LEU A 193 6.76 -10.83 -6.63
N LYS A 194 6.30 -9.86 -7.44
CA LYS A 194 5.50 -10.13 -8.64
C LYS A 194 6.37 -10.59 -9.82
N ASN A 195 7.62 -10.18 -9.86
CA ASN A 195 8.60 -10.50 -10.90
C ASN A 195 9.91 -11.00 -10.29
N THR A 196 10.60 -11.85 -11.04
CA THR A 196 11.95 -12.29 -10.72
C THR A 196 12.92 -11.14 -10.97
N ILE A 197 13.90 -10.96 -10.08
CA ILE A 197 14.95 -9.97 -10.29
C ILE A 197 15.85 -10.47 -11.43
N THR A 198 15.98 -9.70 -12.49
CA THR A 198 16.84 -10.02 -13.64
C THR A 198 17.88 -8.92 -13.87
N ASN A 199 18.89 -9.23 -14.69
CA ASN A 199 20.05 -8.38 -14.98
C ASN A 199 19.69 -7.06 -15.70
N TYR A 200 18.45 -6.92 -16.18
CA TYR A 200 18.00 -5.81 -17.01
C TYR A 200 16.91 -5.00 -16.33
N SER A 201 17.27 -4.02 -15.50
CA SER A 201 16.45 -2.84 -15.18
C SER A 201 15.00 -3.03 -14.68
N GLU A 202 14.56 -4.28 -14.44
CA GLU A 202 13.18 -4.54 -14.09
C GLU A 202 12.96 -4.16 -12.64
N CYS A 203 12.08 -3.19 -12.49
CA CYS A 203 11.63 -2.72 -11.21
C CYS A 203 10.91 -3.86 -10.49
N VAL A 204 11.25 -4.09 -9.22
CA VAL A 204 10.56 -5.07 -8.39
C VAL A 204 9.22 -4.51 -7.97
N TYR A 205 8.19 -5.31 -8.19
CA TYR A 205 6.83 -5.02 -7.78
C TYR A 205 6.48 -5.90 -6.58
N LEU A 206 5.92 -5.29 -5.54
CA LEU A 206 5.44 -6.01 -4.37
C LEU A 206 3.94 -6.23 -4.46
N LYS A 207 3.51 -7.44 -4.12
CA LYS A 207 2.13 -7.74 -3.77
C LYS A 207 2.07 -7.96 -2.27
N VAL A 208 1.51 -6.98 -1.57
CA VAL A 208 1.37 -6.98 -0.12
C VAL A 208 -0.07 -7.37 0.23
N LYS A 209 -0.22 -8.34 1.12
CA LYS A 209 -1.51 -8.73 1.68
C LYS A 209 -1.53 -8.41 3.17
N GLY A 210 -2.51 -7.61 3.57
CA GLY A 210 -2.75 -7.26 4.95
C GLY A 210 -4.06 -7.82 5.51
N ASN A 211 -4.24 -7.64 6.81
CA ASN A 211 -5.49 -7.84 7.51
C ASN A 211 -5.86 -6.54 8.23
N ILE A 212 -7.03 -5.98 7.93
CA ILE A 212 -7.54 -4.76 8.54
C ILE A 212 -7.99 -5.07 9.97
N LYS A 213 -7.45 -4.33 10.94
CA LYS A 213 -7.90 -4.40 12.33
C LYS A 213 -9.11 -3.50 12.56
N ASN A 214 -8.99 -2.24 12.14
CA ASN A 214 -10.05 -1.25 12.23
C ASN A 214 -9.93 -0.18 11.14
N VAL A 215 -11.01 0.56 10.95
CA VAL A 215 -11.03 1.75 10.09
C VAL A 215 -11.64 2.91 10.88
N ASP A 216 -10.84 3.93 11.17
CA ASP A 216 -11.32 5.19 11.73
C ASP A 216 -11.79 6.12 10.60
N ILE A 217 -13.05 6.54 10.66
CA ILE A 217 -13.64 7.51 9.75
C ILE A 217 -13.50 8.90 10.37
N LEU A 218 -12.82 9.80 9.67
CA LEU A 218 -12.57 11.17 10.10
C LEU A 218 -13.23 12.17 9.15
N ASP A 219 -13.51 13.36 9.65
CA ASP A 219 -13.78 14.51 8.80
C ASP A 219 -12.49 15.04 8.13
N LEU A 220 -12.62 16.05 7.26
CA LEU A 220 -11.47 16.65 6.58
C LEU A 220 -10.57 17.48 7.52
N ASN A 221 -10.98 17.70 8.77
CA ASN A 221 -10.18 18.37 9.82
C ASN A 221 -9.52 17.34 10.77
N ASN A 222 -9.50 16.05 10.41
CA ASN A 222 -9.01 14.94 11.21
C ASN A 222 -9.78 14.68 12.52
N GLN A 223 -11.00 15.20 12.67
CA GLN A 223 -11.87 14.85 13.78
C GLN A 223 -12.50 13.49 13.53
N LYS A 224 -12.32 12.54 14.46
CA LYS A 224 -12.93 11.22 14.37
C LYS A 224 -14.46 11.29 14.48
N ILE A 225 -15.14 10.69 13.52
CA ILE A 225 -16.59 10.55 13.43
C ILE A 225 -17.02 9.17 13.94
N PHE A 226 -16.35 8.11 13.47
CA PHE A 226 -16.75 6.74 13.74
C PHE A 226 -15.55 5.78 13.62
N THR A 227 -15.65 4.60 14.23
CA THR A 227 -14.68 3.51 14.07
C THR A 227 -15.41 2.25 13.64
N ILE A 228 -14.99 1.65 12.52
CA ILE A 228 -15.41 0.32 12.11
C ILE A 228 -14.43 -0.67 12.75
N GLU A 229 -14.86 -1.30 13.83
CA GLU A 229 -14.09 -2.32 14.57
C GLU A 229 -14.21 -3.70 13.93
N ASN A 230 -13.18 -4.55 14.13
CA ASN A 230 -13.16 -5.94 13.69
C ASN A 230 -13.58 -6.09 12.22
N TYR A 231 -12.87 -5.37 11.34
CA TYR A 231 -13.17 -5.31 9.92
C TYR A 231 -13.09 -6.68 9.22
#